data_AF-A0A3D3VNS0-F1
#
_entry.id   AF-A0A3D3VNS0-F1
#
_cell.length_a   1.000
_cell.length_b   1.000
_cell.length_c   1.000
_cell.angle_alpha   90.00
_cell.angle_beta   90.00
_cell.angle_gamma   90.00
#
_symmetry.space_group_name_H-M   'P 1'
#
loop_
_entity.id
_entity.type
_entity.pdbx_description
1 polymer ?
#
loop_
_entity_poly.entity_id
_entity_poly.type
_entity_poly.pdbx_seq_one_letter_code
_entity_poly.pdbx_strand_id
1 'polypeptide(L)'
;MEALRLARADKGLILWIDLTHPTPEETKSVLELLFEFHPLAIEDCVTLSELPKIEDYEDHLFMIMHSVAITSEKTLKISELNLFLGKEFLVTYHREPIPGVTTLKERLVKGTAQQARGADRLAHQILDQVADSYLPVVEVLTEDMEEVEEKALSGVRREDLSKRILRARRRLSSLRQALRPQREVISRLARGESKLIRALMLPYFRDVQDALARVDDRLQG
;
A
#
# COMPACT_ATOMS: atom_id res chain seq x y z
N MET A 1 11.91 23.69 0.38
CA MET A 1 11.27 25.03 0.31
C MET A 1 11.18 25.56 -1.13
N GLU A 2 12.29 25.71 -1.86
CA GLU A 2 12.27 26.31 -3.20
C GLU A 2 11.58 25.45 -4.28
N ALA A 3 11.79 24.12 -4.26
CA ALA A 3 11.09 23.19 -5.17
C ALA A 3 9.56 23.19 -4.98
N LEU A 4 9.07 23.30 -3.74
CA LEU A 4 7.63 23.39 -3.46
C LEU A 4 7.05 24.74 -3.90
N ARG A 5 7.82 25.82 -3.74
CA ARG A 5 7.43 27.15 -4.19
C ARG A 5 7.39 27.24 -5.72
N LEU A 6 8.34 26.62 -6.41
CA LEU A 6 8.37 26.50 -7.86
C LEU A 6 7.25 25.60 -8.39
N ALA A 7 6.99 24.46 -7.74
CA ALA A 7 5.86 23.58 -8.07
C ALA A 7 4.50 24.29 -7.89
N ARG A 8 4.34 25.11 -6.83
CA ARG A 8 3.14 25.93 -6.61
C ARG A 8 3.04 27.13 -7.56
N ALA A 9 4.15 27.58 -8.15
CA ALA A 9 4.18 28.72 -9.07
C ALA A 9 3.79 28.33 -10.51
N ASP A 10 4.07 27.10 -10.91
CA ASP A 10 3.75 26.60 -12.24
C ASP A 10 2.47 25.76 -12.23
N LYS A 11 1.41 26.32 -12.82
CA LYS A 11 0.08 25.70 -12.79
C LYS A 11 0.09 24.38 -13.57
N GLY A 12 -0.14 23.29 -12.86
CA GLY A 12 -0.27 21.94 -13.45
C GLY A 12 0.90 21.01 -13.15
N LEU A 13 1.93 21.46 -12.42
CA LEU A 13 2.94 20.56 -11.87
C LEU A 13 2.36 19.76 -10.69
N ILE A 14 2.71 18.48 -10.64
CA ILE A 14 2.36 17.58 -9.54
C ILE A 14 3.65 17.19 -8.85
N LEU A 15 3.73 17.46 -7.56
CA LEU A 15 4.90 17.14 -6.76
C LEU A 15 4.73 15.78 -6.10
N TRP A 16 5.60 14.83 -6.45
CA TRP A 16 5.71 13.58 -5.71
C TRP A 16 7.01 13.57 -4.91
N ILE A 17 6.90 13.48 -3.58
CA ILE A 17 8.03 13.27 -2.67
C ILE A 17 7.93 11.87 -2.10
N ASP A 18 8.99 11.09 -2.25
CA ASP A 18 9.06 9.71 -1.79
C ASP A 18 10.18 9.56 -0.75
N LEU A 19 9.77 9.37 0.50
CA LEU A 19 10.63 9.17 1.67
C LEU A 19 10.82 7.66 1.90
N THR A 20 11.90 7.13 1.33
CA THR A 20 12.33 5.73 1.52
C THR A 20 13.35 5.66 2.65
N HIS A 21 13.04 4.91 3.71
CA HIS A 21 13.88 4.80 4.90
C HIS A 21 14.34 6.17 5.47
N PRO A 22 13.41 7.09 5.75
CA PRO A 22 13.75 8.47 6.08
C PRO A 22 14.45 8.58 7.43
N THR A 23 15.38 9.53 7.54
CA THR A 23 15.98 9.90 8.83
C THR A 23 15.01 10.75 9.67
N PRO A 24 15.18 10.84 11.00
CA PRO A 24 14.38 11.74 11.83
C PRO A 24 14.40 13.20 11.33
N GLU A 25 15.52 13.65 10.80
CA GLU A 25 15.69 14.99 10.24
C GLU A 25 14.89 15.17 8.94
N GLU A 26 14.85 14.17 8.06
CA GLU A 26 14.04 14.19 6.84
C GLU A 26 12.55 14.16 7.18
N THR A 27 12.14 13.29 8.11
CA THR A 27 10.77 13.21 8.62
C THR A 27 10.32 14.56 9.16
N LYS A 28 11.13 15.19 10.02
CA LYS A 28 10.84 16.53 10.56
C LYS A 28 10.80 17.60 9.45
N SER A 29 11.82 17.64 8.60
CA SER A 29 11.95 18.69 7.60
C SER A 29 10.84 18.64 6.56
N VAL A 30 10.40 17.44 6.17
CA VAL A 30 9.39 17.24 5.13
C VAL A 30 7.98 17.21 5.72
N LEU A 31 7.70 16.33 6.69
CA LEU A 31 6.33 16.15 7.18
C LEU A 31 5.89 17.27 8.11
N GLU A 32 6.74 17.70 9.05
CA GLU A 32 6.39 18.72 10.05
C GLU A 32 6.59 20.14 9.52
N LEU A 33 7.76 20.47 8.96
CA LEU A 33 8.09 21.86 8.64
C LEU A 33 7.65 22.30 7.24
N LEU A 34 7.64 21.40 6.26
CA LEU A 34 7.41 21.75 4.86
C LEU A 34 5.94 21.58 4.45
N PHE A 35 5.31 20.49 4.89
CA PHE A 35 3.91 20.21 4.62
C PHE A 35 2.98 20.50 5.80
N GLU A 36 3.53 20.68 7.01
CA GLU A 36 2.76 20.98 8.21
C GLU A 36 1.65 19.92 8.45
N PHE A 37 1.97 18.65 8.21
CA PHE A 37 1.04 17.56 8.45
C PHE A 37 0.71 17.44 9.95
N HIS A 38 -0.47 16.92 10.22
CA HIS A 38 -0.96 16.81 11.59
C HIS A 38 -0.04 15.89 12.43
N PRO A 39 0.31 16.26 13.67
CA PRO A 39 1.24 15.47 14.49
C PRO A 39 0.87 13.99 14.65
N LEU A 40 -0.43 13.68 14.75
CA LEU A 40 -0.91 12.28 14.83
C LEU A 40 -0.56 11.47 13.57
N ALA A 41 -0.77 12.03 12.38
CA ALA A 41 -0.41 11.35 11.14
C ALA A 41 1.10 11.15 10.99
N ILE A 42 1.92 12.07 11.53
CA ILE A 42 3.37 11.92 11.59
C ILE A 42 3.76 10.81 12.58
N GLU A 43 3.12 10.76 13.76
CA GLU A 43 3.33 9.72 14.76
C GLU A 43 3.02 8.33 14.19
N ASP A 44 1.95 8.19 13.41
CA ASP A 44 1.57 6.94 12.77
C ASP A 44 2.62 6.46 11.76
N CYS A 45 3.28 7.37 11.02
CA CYS A 45 4.40 7.01 10.15
C CYS A 45 5.62 6.48 10.96
N VAL A 46 5.83 7.04 12.16
CA VAL A 46 6.96 6.72 13.03
C VAL A 46 6.67 5.55 13.98
N THR A 47 5.43 5.09 14.07
CA THR A 47 5.02 3.99 14.96
C THR A 47 4.41 2.84 14.15
N LEU A 48 5.18 1.75 13.96
CA LEU A 48 4.70 0.54 13.28
C LEU A 48 3.68 -0.18 14.16
N SER A 49 2.39 0.06 13.96
CA SER A 49 1.36 -0.80 14.55
C SER A 49 -0.03 -0.61 13.94
N GLU A 50 -0.20 0.28 12.98
CA GLU A 50 -1.54 0.64 12.53
C GLU A 50 -2.02 -0.27 11.39
N LEU A 51 -3.29 -0.64 11.45
CA LEU A 51 -3.93 -1.29 10.31
C LEU A 51 -4.14 -0.25 9.20
N PRO A 52 -4.31 -0.69 7.94
CA PRO A 52 -4.67 0.21 6.86
C PRO A 52 -5.84 1.11 7.26
N LYS A 53 -5.68 2.40 7.02
CA LYS A 53 -6.67 3.41 7.39
C LYS A 53 -6.64 4.57 6.41
N ILE A 54 -7.68 5.40 6.49
CA ILE A 54 -7.78 6.64 5.74
C ILE A 54 -8.44 7.69 6.62
N GLU A 55 -7.81 8.85 6.69
CA GLU A 55 -8.23 9.99 7.48
C GLU A 55 -8.27 11.24 6.59
N ASP A 56 -9.35 12.02 6.73
CA ASP A 56 -9.49 13.31 6.06
C ASP A 56 -8.96 14.40 6.98
N TYR A 57 -7.94 15.11 6.50
CA TYR A 57 -7.51 16.39 7.04
C TYR A 57 -7.99 17.51 6.12
N GLU A 58 -7.88 18.77 6.56
CA GLU A 58 -8.43 19.91 5.82
C GLU A 58 -7.89 20.02 4.38
N ASP A 59 -6.57 19.82 4.22
CA ASP A 59 -5.87 20.02 2.94
C ASP A 59 -5.36 18.73 2.26
N HIS A 60 -5.48 17.59 2.94
CA HIS A 60 -4.94 16.32 2.45
C HIS A 60 -5.70 15.10 3.00
N LEU A 61 -5.56 13.98 2.31
CA LEU A 61 -5.88 12.65 2.82
C LEU A 61 -4.60 12.03 3.40
N PHE A 62 -4.70 11.45 4.58
CA PHE A 62 -3.68 10.53 5.10
C PHE A 62 -4.17 9.10 4.94
N MET A 63 -3.32 8.22 4.42
CA MET A 63 -3.64 6.81 4.20
C MET A 63 -2.48 5.93 4.66
N ILE A 64 -2.82 4.85 5.35
CA ILE A 64 -1.90 3.75 5.66
C ILE A 64 -2.32 2.55 4.82
N MET A 65 -1.36 1.97 4.10
CA MET A 65 -1.58 0.85 3.21
C MET A 65 -0.53 -0.23 3.44
N HIS A 66 -0.89 -1.49 3.22
CA HIS A 66 0.03 -2.61 3.35
C HIS A 66 0.32 -3.21 1.98
N SER A 67 1.60 -3.25 1.61
CA SER A 67 2.13 -4.05 0.52
C SER A 67 2.57 -5.40 1.08
N VAL A 68 2.37 -6.47 0.32
CA VAL A 68 2.73 -7.83 0.76
C VAL A 68 3.73 -8.47 -0.19
N ALA A 69 4.55 -9.36 0.36
CA ALA A 69 5.50 -10.16 -0.40
C ALA A 69 5.78 -11.50 0.29
N ILE A 70 6.27 -12.47 -0.48
CA ILE A 70 6.88 -13.68 0.07
C ILE A 70 8.40 -13.52 0.02
N THR A 71 9.09 -13.73 1.15
CA THR A 71 10.55 -13.73 1.21
C THR A 71 11.17 -15.00 0.63
N SER A 72 12.48 -15.00 0.41
CA SER A 72 13.25 -16.19 0.01
C SER A 72 13.05 -17.39 0.95
N GLU A 73 12.75 -17.14 2.23
CA GLU A 73 12.48 -18.15 3.26
C GLU A 73 11.01 -18.59 3.31
N LYS A 74 10.21 -18.27 2.29
CA LYS A 74 8.75 -18.52 2.22
C LYS A 74 7.96 -17.88 3.37
N THR A 75 8.45 -16.75 3.89
CA THR A 75 7.73 -16.00 4.95
C THR A 75 6.91 -14.88 4.36
N LEU A 76 5.73 -14.64 4.93
CA LEU A 76 4.91 -13.49 4.57
C LEU A 76 5.54 -12.23 5.16
N LYS A 77 5.88 -11.29 4.29
CA LYS A 77 6.32 -9.95 4.65
C LYS A 77 5.19 -8.97 4.36
N ILE A 78 4.87 -8.14 5.35
CA ILE A 78 3.92 -7.03 5.22
C ILE A 78 4.73 -5.75 5.43
N SER A 79 4.71 -4.86 4.44
CA SER A 79 5.41 -3.58 4.47
C SER A 79 4.39 -2.45 4.43
N GLU A 80 4.51 -1.54 5.39
CA GLU A 80 3.64 -0.37 5.52
C GLU A 80 4.05 0.75 4.55
N LEU A 81 3.05 1.31 3.87
CA LEU A 81 3.15 2.48 3.01
C LEU A 81 2.20 3.55 3.52
N ASN A 82 2.76 4.66 3.94
CA ASN A 82 2.01 5.86 4.31
C ASN A 82 1.93 6.79 3.11
N LEU A 83 0.76 7.37 2.86
CA LEU A 83 0.52 8.31 1.78
C LEU A 83 -0.17 9.57 2.33
N PHE A 84 0.37 10.73 1.98
CA PHE A 84 -0.30 12.02 2.14
C PHE A 84 -0.67 12.54 0.75
N LEU A 85 -1.95 12.54 0.43
CA LEU A 85 -2.47 12.99 -0.86
C LEU A 85 -3.10 14.37 -0.71
N GLY A 86 -2.50 15.38 -1.32
CA GLY A 86 -3.09 16.71 -1.47
C GLY A 86 -3.54 16.97 -2.91
N LYS A 87 -4.02 18.19 -3.18
CA LYS A 87 -4.54 18.56 -4.50
C LYS A 87 -3.50 18.46 -5.62
N GLU A 88 -2.26 18.87 -5.34
CA GLU A 88 -1.16 18.99 -6.31
C GLU A 88 0.11 18.26 -5.83
N PHE A 89 0.01 17.47 -4.75
CA PHE A 89 1.13 16.73 -4.23
C PHE A 89 0.74 15.34 -3.75
N LEU A 90 1.72 14.46 -3.76
CA LEU A 90 1.70 13.16 -3.09
C LEU A 90 3.00 13.03 -2.29
N VAL A 91 2.89 12.68 -1.02
CA VAL A 91 4.04 12.25 -0.21
C VAL A 91 3.89 10.79 0.12
N THR A 92 4.88 9.96 -0.20
CA THR A 92 4.95 8.56 0.23
C THR A 92 6.01 8.42 1.31
N TYR A 93 5.71 7.65 2.35
CA TYR A 93 6.63 7.36 3.45
C TYR A 93 6.62 5.86 3.73
N HIS A 94 7.79 5.23 3.72
CA HIS A 94 7.96 3.81 3.99
C HIS A 94 9.37 3.53 4.52
N ARG A 95 9.49 2.58 5.45
CA ARG A 95 10.77 2.24 6.10
C ARG A 95 11.67 1.34 5.28
N GLU A 96 11.07 0.65 4.33
CA GLU A 96 11.73 -0.30 3.45
C GLU A 96 11.21 -0.09 2.04
N PRO A 97 12.05 -0.26 1.00
CA PRO A 97 11.63 -0.09 -0.38
C PRO A 97 10.40 -0.94 -0.72
N ILE A 98 9.38 -0.29 -1.28
CA ILE A 98 8.18 -0.97 -1.78
C ILE A 98 8.30 -1.12 -3.30
N PRO A 99 8.30 -2.36 -3.83
CA PRO A 99 8.55 -2.61 -5.25
C PRO A 99 7.68 -1.78 -6.20
N GLY A 100 6.39 -1.59 -5.87
CA GLY A 100 5.48 -0.83 -6.71
C GLY A 100 5.78 0.68 -6.75
N VAL A 101 6.22 1.24 -5.63
CA VAL A 101 6.66 2.63 -5.51
C VAL A 101 7.93 2.84 -6.32
N THR A 102 8.94 1.99 -6.11
CA THR A 102 10.23 2.04 -6.81
C THR A 102 10.04 1.92 -8.32
N THR A 103 9.25 0.94 -8.77
CA THR A 103 8.97 0.69 -10.19
C THR A 103 8.29 1.89 -10.86
N LEU A 104 7.30 2.49 -10.19
CA LEU A 104 6.62 3.67 -10.72
C LEU A 104 7.58 4.86 -10.84
N LYS A 105 8.41 5.09 -9.81
CA LYS A 105 9.41 6.15 -9.78
C LYS A 105 10.38 6.01 -10.95
N GLU A 106 10.92 4.82 -11.18
CA GLU A 106 11.81 4.55 -12.32
C GLU A 106 11.14 4.80 -13.68
N ARG A 107 9.89 4.37 -13.85
CA ARG A 107 9.16 4.58 -15.11
C ARG A 107 8.87 6.04 -15.39
N LEU A 108 8.58 6.84 -14.36
CA LEU A 108 8.40 8.28 -14.49
C LEU A 108 9.71 8.98 -14.86
N VAL A 109 10.83 8.63 -14.21
CA VAL A 109 12.15 9.18 -14.52
C VAL A 109 12.58 8.84 -15.96
N LYS A 110 12.29 7.61 -16.42
CA LYS A 110 12.59 7.16 -17.80
C LYS A 110 11.61 7.73 -18.84
N GLY A 111 10.55 8.43 -18.43
CA GLY A 111 9.51 8.95 -19.33
C GLY A 111 8.64 7.87 -19.99
N THR A 112 8.66 6.64 -19.47
CA THR A 112 7.90 5.50 -20.02
C THR A 112 6.56 5.28 -19.33
N ALA A 113 6.32 5.96 -18.20
CA ALA A 113 5.00 6.06 -17.60
C ALA A 113 4.21 7.21 -18.24
N GLN A 114 2.90 7.00 -18.38
CA GLN A 114 1.99 8.08 -18.73
C GLN A 114 2.09 9.16 -17.65
N GLN A 115 2.40 10.41 -18.05
CA GLN A 115 2.42 11.53 -17.12
C GLN A 115 1.09 11.57 -16.36
N ALA A 116 1.17 11.48 -15.04
CA ALA A 116 0.00 11.57 -14.20
C ALA A 116 -0.59 12.96 -14.36
N ARG A 117 -1.86 13.03 -14.77
CA ARG A 117 -2.59 14.29 -14.87
C ARG A 117 -3.31 14.61 -13.55
N GLY A 118 -2.71 14.33 -12.41
CA GLY A 118 -3.16 14.70 -11.06
C GLY A 118 -2.53 13.84 -9.97
N ALA A 119 -2.50 14.35 -8.74
CA ALA A 119 -1.94 13.63 -7.59
C ALA A 119 -2.75 12.36 -7.24
N ASP A 120 -4.08 12.41 -7.39
CA ASP A 120 -4.98 11.26 -7.26
C ASP A 120 -4.69 10.14 -8.27
N ARG A 121 -4.21 10.48 -9.47
CA ARG A 121 -3.77 9.50 -10.48
C ARG A 121 -2.46 8.82 -10.06
N LEU A 122 -1.53 9.55 -9.46
CA LEU A 122 -0.30 8.97 -8.90
C LEU A 122 -0.64 8.05 -7.72
N ALA A 123 -1.49 8.51 -6.80
CA ALA A 123 -1.96 7.70 -5.69
C ALA A 123 -2.60 6.40 -6.21
N HIS A 124 -3.52 6.50 -7.19
CA HIS A 124 -4.09 5.32 -7.85
C HIS A 124 -3.01 4.36 -8.36
N GLN A 125 -2.02 4.82 -9.14
CA GLN A 125 -0.97 3.95 -9.70
C GLN A 125 -0.13 3.24 -8.63
N ILE A 126 0.00 3.83 -7.45
CA ILE A 126 0.68 3.20 -6.31
C ILE A 126 -0.25 2.20 -5.63
N LEU A 127 -1.50 2.57 -5.36
CA LEU A 127 -2.47 1.71 -4.69
C LEU A 127 -2.85 0.48 -5.52
N ASP A 128 -2.90 0.62 -6.84
CA ASP A 128 -3.07 -0.45 -7.81
C ASP A 128 -1.95 -1.50 -7.69
N GLN A 129 -0.68 -1.06 -7.68
CA GLN A 129 0.45 -1.96 -7.47
C GLN A 129 0.49 -2.58 -6.07
N VAL A 130 0.01 -1.86 -5.06
CA VAL A 130 -0.15 -2.42 -3.71
C VAL A 130 -1.20 -3.53 -3.71
N ALA A 131 -2.33 -3.34 -4.40
CA ALA A 131 -3.35 -4.38 -4.56
C ALA A 131 -2.83 -5.59 -5.34
N ASP A 132 -2.13 -5.36 -6.44
CA ASP A 132 -1.51 -6.40 -7.27
C ASP A 132 -0.50 -7.25 -6.49
N SER A 133 0.16 -6.68 -5.47
CA SER A 133 1.13 -7.41 -4.64
C SER A 133 0.51 -8.61 -3.90
N TYR A 134 -0.81 -8.61 -3.67
CA TYR A 134 -1.48 -9.69 -2.94
C TYR A 134 -1.62 -10.97 -3.75
N LEU A 135 -1.82 -10.87 -5.07
CA LEU A 135 -2.16 -12.03 -5.88
C LEU A 135 -1.05 -13.12 -5.86
N PRO A 136 0.23 -12.79 -6.09
CA PRO A 136 1.31 -13.78 -6.01
C PRO A 136 1.46 -14.39 -4.61
N VAL A 137 1.18 -13.60 -3.56
CA VAL A 137 1.24 -14.08 -2.17
C VAL A 137 0.13 -15.09 -1.90
N VAL A 138 -1.09 -14.84 -2.37
CA VAL A 138 -2.21 -15.80 -2.25
C VAL A 138 -1.86 -17.10 -2.97
N GLU A 139 -1.35 -17.03 -4.20
CA GLU A 139 -0.98 -18.20 -5.00
C GLU A 139 0.04 -19.09 -4.26
N VAL A 140 1.12 -18.50 -3.74
CA VAL A 140 2.11 -19.25 -2.96
C VAL A 140 1.53 -19.85 -1.67
N LEU A 141 0.64 -19.13 -0.98
CA LEU A 141 0.02 -19.65 0.25
C LEU A 141 -0.97 -20.79 -0.02
N THR A 142 -1.67 -20.76 -1.15
CA THR A 142 -2.55 -21.83 -1.60
C THR A 142 -1.75 -23.08 -1.95
N GLU A 143 -0.70 -22.96 -2.77
CA GLU A 143 0.20 -24.06 -3.11
C GLU A 143 0.85 -24.70 -1.86
N ASP A 144 1.32 -23.87 -0.92
CA ASP A 144 1.88 -24.32 0.35
C ASP A 144 0.84 -25.10 1.21
N MET A 145 -0.46 -24.79 1.08
CA MET A 145 -1.54 -25.51 1.78
C MET A 145 -1.82 -26.86 1.13
N GLU A 146 -1.95 -26.90 -0.20
CA GLU A 146 -2.15 -28.13 -0.97
C GLU A 146 -1.03 -29.15 -0.68
N GLU A 147 0.23 -28.70 -0.64
CA GLU A 147 1.38 -29.55 -0.32
C GLU A 147 1.31 -30.12 1.11
N VAL A 148 0.73 -29.37 2.05
CA VAL A 148 0.55 -29.82 3.44
C VAL A 148 -0.59 -30.83 3.53
N GLU A 149 -1.67 -30.64 2.77
CA GLU A 149 -2.80 -31.57 2.70
C GLU A 149 -2.39 -32.92 2.09
N GLU A 150 -1.65 -32.92 0.98
CA GLU A 150 -1.13 -34.15 0.35
C GLU A 150 -0.22 -34.93 1.31
N LYS A 151 0.64 -34.22 2.06
CA LYS A 151 1.53 -34.84 3.06
C LYS A 151 0.78 -35.39 4.28
N ALA A 152 -0.37 -34.80 4.62
CA ALA A 152 -1.22 -35.32 5.68
C ALA A 152 -1.87 -36.65 5.27
N LEU A 153 -2.25 -36.81 3.99
CA LEU A 153 -2.84 -38.03 3.44
C LEU A 153 -1.83 -39.17 3.27
N SER A 154 -0.55 -38.86 3.05
CA SER A 154 0.52 -39.86 2.81
C SER A 154 1.17 -40.45 4.08
N GLY A 155 0.68 -40.12 5.28
CA GLY A 155 1.11 -40.78 6.53
C GLY A 155 2.44 -40.28 7.13
N VAL A 156 2.89 -39.07 6.75
CA VAL A 156 4.09 -38.42 7.33
C VAL A 156 3.93 -38.20 8.86
N ARG A 157 5.04 -38.11 9.61
CA ARG A 157 5.05 -37.89 11.07
C ARG A 157 4.16 -36.70 11.49
N ARG A 158 3.22 -36.96 12.42
CA ARG A 158 2.17 -36.00 12.86
C ARG A 158 2.70 -34.67 13.41
N GLU A 159 3.87 -34.66 14.06
CA GLU A 159 4.42 -33.45 14.70
C GLU A 159 4.92 -32.40 13.71
N ASP A 160 5.56 -32.81 12.61
CA ASP A 160 6.05 -31.89 11.57
C ASP A 160 4.90 -31.32 10.73
N LEU A 161 3.88 -32.14 10.46
CA LEU A 161 2.65 -31.72 9.78
C LEU A 161 1.90 -30.65 10.59
N SER A 162 1.71 -30.86 11.88
CA SER A 162 0.97 -29.94 12.75
C SER A 162 1.61 -28.55 12.79
N LYS A 163 2.96 -28.48 12.86
CA LYS A 163 3.69 -27.21 12.82
C LYS A 163 3.54 -26.50 11.49
N ARG A 164 3.55 -27.22 10.37
CA ARG A 164 3.37 -26.65 9.02
C ARG A 164 1.96 -26.10 8.82
N ILE A 165 0.92 -26.86 9.22
CA ILE A 165 -0.47 -26.41 9.20
C ILE A 165 -0.63 -25.11 10.02
N LEU A 166 -0.08 -25.07 11.23
CA LEU A 166 -0.17 -23.88 12.09
C LEU A 166 0.50 -22.67 11.46
N ARG A 167 1.68 -22.83 10.85
CA ARG A 167 2.38 -21.74 10.13
C ARG A 167 1.57 -21.25 8.93
N ALA A 168 1.01 -22.15 8.12
CA ALA A 168 0.16 -21.80 6.98
C ALA A 168 -1.08 -21.01 7.43
N ARG A 169 -1.80 -21.50 8.44
CA ARG A 169 -2.97 -20.80 9.01
C ARG A 169 -2.63 -19.41 9.55
N ARG A 170 -1.49 -19.24 10.23
CA ARG A 170 -1.03 -17.93 10.72
C ARG A 170 -0.76 -16.97 9.56
N ARG A 171 -0.05 -17.40 8.52
CA ARG A 171 0.22 -16.57 7.33
C ARG A 171 -1.07 -16.10 6.65
N LEU A 172 -2.02 -17.02 6.42
CA LEU A 172 -3.34 -16.67 5.87
C LEU A 172 -4.11 -15.69 6.75
N SER A 173 -4.09 -15.89 8.07
CA SER A 173 -4.75 -14.99 9.02
C SER A 173 -4.14 -13.59 8.97
N SER A 174 -2.81 -13.47 8.95
CA SER A 174 -2.13 -12.19 8.85
C SER A 174 -2.43 -11.48 7.53
N LEU A 175 -2.48 -12.21 6.41
CA LEU A 175 -2.85 -11.66 5.11
C LEU A 175 -4.28 -11.11 5.10
N ARG A 176 -5.24 -11.87 5.64
CA ARG A 176 -6.64 -11.40 5.78
C ARG A 176 -6.78 -10.18 6.68
N GLN A 177 -6.00 -10.13 7.77
CA GLN A 177 -6.00 -9.00 8.70
C GLN A 177 -5.47 -7.72 8.03
N ALA A 178 -4.50 -7.83 7.11
CA ALA A 178 -4.05 -6.70 6.30
C ALA A 178 -5.05 -6.31 5.20
N LEU A 179 -5.63 -7.30 4.50
CA LEU A 179 -6.49 -7.08 3.33
C LEU A 179 -7.82 -6.39 3.68
N ARG A 180 -8.50 -6.84 4.74
CA ARG A 180 -9.85 -6.35 5.10
C ARG A 180 -9.94 -4.84 5.32
N PRO A 181 -9.15 -4.23 6.21
CA PRO A 181 -9.17 -2.78 6.40
C PRO A 181 -8.74 -2.03 5.13
N GLN A 182 -7.83 -2.60 4.33
CA GLN A 182 -7.41 -2.01 3.08
C GLN A 182 -8.54 -1.89 2.05
N ARG A 183 -9.45 -2.87 2.02
CA ARG A 183 -10.68 -2.79 1.19
C ARG A 183 -11.56 -1.61 1.57
N GLU A 184 -11.67 -1.30 2.86
CA GLU A 184 -12.44 -0.13 3.31
C GLU A 184 -11.78 1.18 2.86
N VAL A 185 -10.45 1.28 2.99
CA VAL A 185 -9.69 2.44 2.49
C VAL A 185 -9.98 2.68 1.00
N ILE A 186 -9.81 1.66 0.17
CA ILE A 186 -10.07 1.76 -1.27
C ILE A 186 -11.55 2.03 -1.56
N SER A 187 -12.47 1.44 -0.79
CA SER A 187 -13.91 1.67 -0.95
C SER A 187 -14.29 3.14 -0.75
N ARG A 188 -13.71 3.82 0.24
CA ARG A 188 -13.95 5.26 0.47
C ARG A 188 -13.46 6.11 -0.71
N LEU A 189 -12.31 5.77 -1.30
CA LEU A 189 -11.80 6.42 -2.51
C LEU A 189 -12.72 6.15 -3.72
N ALA A 190 -13.17 4.91 -3.91
CA ALA A 190 -14.04 4.49 -5.01
C ALA A 190 -15.46 5.12 -4.94
N ARG A 191 -15.93 5.42 -3.73
CA ARG A 191 -17.17 6.17 -3.47
C ARG A 191 -17.03 7.68 -3.72
N GLY A 192 -15.80 8.20 -3.80
CA GLY A 192 -15.54 9.62 -4.02
C GLY A 192 -15.89 10.48 -2.80
N GLU A 193 -15.71 9.94 -1.59
CA GLU A 193 -16.03 10.62 -0.33
C GLU A 193 -15.12 11.82 -0.06
N SER A 194 -13.95 11.89 -0.71
CA SER A 194 -13.01 13.00 -0.60
C SER A 194 -12.98 13.84 -1.87
N LYS A 195 -12.97 15.17 -1.68
CA LYS A 195 -12.86 16.17 -2.78
C LYS A 195 -11.52 16.11 -3.52
N LEU A 196 -10.53 15.45 -2.92
CA LEU A 196 -9.20 15.25 -3.53
C LEU A 196 -9.21 14.17 -4.61
N ILE A 197 -10.25 13.32 -4.64
CA ILE A 197 -10.44 12.32 -5.68
C ILE A 197 -11.37 12.87 -6.75
N ARG A 198 -10.85 13.07 -7.96
CA ARG A 198 -11.66 13.59 -9.07
C ARG A 198 -12.64 12.53 -9.55
N ALA A 199 -13.81 12.96 -10.03
CA ALA A 199 -14.85 12.06 -10.52
C ALA A 199 -14.37 11.10 -11.63
N LEU A 200 -13.46 11.55 -12.50
CA LEU A 200 -12.86 10.73 -13.55
C LEU A 200 -12.01 9.56 -13.01
N MET A 201 -11.53 9.67 -11.76
CA MET A 201 -10.71 8.65 -11.12
C MET A 201 -11.53 7.55 -10.44
N LEU A 202 -12.83 7.77 -10.19
CA LEU A 202 -13.68 6.80 -9.48
C LEU A 202 -13.74 5.41 -10.14
N PRO A 203 -13.85 5.27 -11.48
CA PRO A 203 -13.85 3.96 -12.12
C PRO A 203 -12.54 3.19 -11.88
N TYR A 204 -11.41 3.91 -11.81
CA TYR A 204 -10.11 3.30 -11.58
C TYR A 204 -9.96 2.80 -10.14
N PHE A 205 -10.40 3.58 -9.15
CA PHE A 205 -10.43 3.10 -7.76
C PHE A 205 -11.42 1.94 -7.53
N ARG A 206 -12.52 1.87 -8.29
CA ARG A 206 -13.42 0.71 -8.27
C ARG A 206 -12.75 -0.54 -8.82
N ASP A 207 -11.93 -0.42 -9.87
CA ASP A 207 -11.17 -1.58 -10.38
C ASP A 207 -10.20 -2.13 -9.33
N VAL A 208 -9.50 -1.26 -8.59
CA VAL A 208 -8.66 -1.65 -7.44
C VAL A 208 -9.51 -2.30 -6.34
N GLN A 209 -10.70 -1.75 -6.05
CA GLN A 209 -11.63 -2.34 -5.08
C GLN A 209 -12.05 -3.76 -5.48
N ASP A 210 -12.36 -3.96 -6.76
CA ASP A 210 -12.76 -5.25 -7.32
C ASP A 210 -11.58 -6.23 -7.34
N ALA A 211 -10.35 -5.76 -7.59
CA ALA A 211 -9.14 -6.56 -7.50
C ALA A 211 -8.93 -7.12 -6.09
N LEU A 212 -9.03 -6.26 -5.06
CA LEU A 212 -8.93 -6.69 -3.66
C LEU A 212 -10.08 -7.62 -3.25
N ALA A 213 -11.29 -7.44 -3.80
CA ALA A 213 -12.41 -8.35 -3.55
C ALA A 213 -12.12 -9.74 -4.12
N ARG A 214 -11.61 -9.84 -5.36
CA ARG A 214 -11.20 -11.11 -5.97
C ARG A 214 -10.12 -11.83 -5.16
N VAL A 215 -9.16 -11.07 -4.60
CA VAL A 215 -8.13 -11.61 -3.71
C VAL A 215 -8.75 -12.18 -2.43
N ASP A 216 -9.71 -11.47 -1.82
CA ASP A 216 -10.39 -11.92 -0.61
C ASP A 216 -11.22 -13.18 -0.86
N ASP A 217 -11.91 -13.27 -2.01
CA ASP A 217 -12.68 -14.45 -2.41
C ASP A 217 -11.77 -15.69 -2.58
N ARG A 218 -10.60 -15.52 -3.20
CA ARG A 218 -9.58 -16.59 -3.31
C ARG A 218 -9.03 -17.04 -1.96
N LEU A 219 -9.05 -16.16 -0.96
CA LEU A 219 -8.65 -16.51 0.40
C LEU A 219 -9.76 -17.23 1.18
N GLN A 220 -11.01 -17.22 0.71
CA GLN A 220 -12.14 -17.90 1.36
C GLN A 220 -12.39 -19.31 0.80
N GLY A 221 -12.07 -19.52 -0.47
CA GLY A 221 -12.05 -20.85 -1.10
C GLY A 221 -10.93 -21.73 -0.55
#